data_AF-A0A7S3MGK1-F1
#
_entry.id   AF-A0A7S3MGK1-F1
#
_cell.length_a   1.000
_cell.length_b   1.000
_cell.length_c   1.000
_cell.angle_alpha   90.00
_cell.angle_beta   90.00
_cell.angle_gamma   90.00
#
_symmetry.space_group_name_H-M   'P 1'
#
loop_
_entity.id
_entity.type
_entity.pdbx_description
1 polymer ?
#
loop_
_entity_poly.entity_id
_entity_poly.type
_entity_poly.pdbx_seq_one_letter_code
_entity_poly.pdbx_strand_id
1 'polypeptide(L)'
;RTSTWDTQLAQHINQLKAKRPHLPVILTGDLNVAHGARDYYNPHEPRTKKQAGTTPQEQASFGTTLLQGCTLVDTFRAQYPTTRTFSYFGSRLGERGRKRTGHAIRLCVAAP
;
A
#
# COMPACT_ATOMS: atom_id res chain seq x y z
N ARG A 1 2.38 1.95 -14.12
CA ARG A 1 2.35 1.51 -12.69
C ARG A 1 1.74 0.12 -12.59
N THR A 2 0.42 -0.03 -12.61
CA THR A 2 -0.27 -1.31 -12.36
C THR A 2 0.06 -2.41 -13.37
N SER A 3 0.24 -2.08 -14.65
CA SER A 3 0.58 -3.06 -15.71
C SER A 3 2.07 -3.36 -15.85
N THR A 4 2.94 -2.51 -15.31
CA THR A 4 4.39 -2.56 -15.53
C THR A 4 5.15 -2.68 -14.22
N TRP A 5 5.17 -1.60 -13.44
CA TRP A 5 5.88 -1.53 -12.17
C TRP A 5 5.43 -2.59 -11.16
N ASP A 6 4.12 -2.70 -10.91
CA ASP A 6 3.61 -3.64 -9.90
C ASP A 6 3.88 -5.10 -10.32
N THR A 7 3.75 -5.40 -11.62
CA THR A 7 4.12 -6.71 -12.21
C THR A 7 5.60 -7.01 -12.07
N GLN A 8 6.47 -6.06 -12.40
CA GLN A 8 7.93 -6.22 -12.31
C GLN A 8 8.39 -6.37 -10.85
N LEU A 9 7.81 -5.60 -9.94
CA LEU A 9 8.07 -5.70 -8.51
C LEU A 9 7.65 -7.09 -7.98
N ALA A 10 6.46 -7.57 -8.36
CA ALA A 10 6.00 -8.89 -7.97
C ALA A 10 6.92 -10.01 -8.50
N GLN A 11 7.34 -9.91 -9.76
CA GLN A 11 8.31 -10.84 -10.35
C GLN A 11 9.62 -10.84 -9.58
N HIS A 12 10.13 -9.65 -9.23
CA HIS A 12 11.36 -9.51 -8.46
C HIS A 12 11.25 -10.15 -7.07
N ILE A 13 10.15 -9.90 -6.34
CA ILE A 13 9.89 -10.52 -5.03
C ILE A 13 9.88 -12.04 -5.14
N ASN A 14 9.19 -12.60 -6.13
CA ASN A 14 9.12 -14.05 -6.33
C ASN A 14 10.49 -14.64 -6.68
N GLN A 15 11.32 -13.94 -7.46
CA GLN A 15 12.71 -14.33 -7.70
C GLN A 15 13.56 -14.30 -6.42
N LEU A 16 13.38 -13.30 -5.55
CA LEU A 16 14.07 -13.24 -4.26
C LEU A 16 13.70 -14.42 -3.35
N LYS A 17 12.39 -14.74 -3.27
CA LYS A 17 11.89 -15.91 -2.53
C LYS A 17 12.51 -17.21 -3.07
N ALA A 18 12.56 -17.36 -4.40
CA ALA A 18 13.16 -18.54 -5.03
C ALA A 18 14.68 -18.65 -4.79
N LYS A 19 15.40 -17.51 -4.77
CA LYS A 19 16.85 -17.47 -4.53
C LYS A 19 17.23 -17.80 -3.09
N ARG A 20 16.37 -17.46 -2.13
CA ARG A 20 16.61 -17.65 -0.68
C ARG A 20 15.34 -18.19 0.00
N PRO A 21 14.93 -19.44 -0.26
CA PRO A 21 13.65 -19.97 0.20
C PRO A 21 13.54 -20.14 1.72
N HIS A 22 14.66 -20.08 2.43
CA HIS A 22 14.73 -20.19 3.90
C HIS A 22 14.70 -18.84 4.62
N LEU A 23 14.69 -17.72 3.88
CA LEU A 23 14.62 -16.38 4.45
C LEU A 23 13.31 -15.69 4.02
N PRO A 24 12.58 -15.08 4.96
CA PRO A 24 11.39 -14.33 4.62
C PRO A 24 11.77 -13.08 3.81
N VAL A 25 10.89 -12.70 2.88
CA VAL A 25 11.02 -11.43 2.16
C VAL A 25 10.18 -10.37 2.84
N ILE A 26 10.81 -9.24 3.15
CA ILE A 26 10.15 -8.06 3.70
C ILE A 26 10.19 -6.95 2.65
N LEU A 27 9.02 -6.60 2.12
CA LEU A 27 8.85 -5.40 1.30
C LEU A 27 8.53 -4.22 2.23
N THR A 28 9.41 -3.22 2.27
CA THR A 28 9.22 -2.00 3.05
C THR A 28 9.42 -0.77 2.20
N GLY A 29 8.67 0.29 2.49
CA GLY A 29 8.89 1.59 1.89
C GLY A 29 7.59 2.34 1.63
N ASP A 30 7.70 3.35 0.79
CA ASP A 30 6.55 4.07 0.24
C ASP A 30 6.09 3.34 -1.03
N LEU A 31 4.99 2.57 -0.91
CA LEU A 31 4.38 1.87 -2.03
C LEU A 31 3.33 2.71 -2.76
N ASN A 32 3.16 3.96 -2.33
CA ASN A 32 2.26 4.95 -2.92
C ASN A 32 0.84 4.44 -3.18
N VAL A 33 0.26 3.64 -2.28
CA VAL A 33 -1.14 3.17 -2.36
C VAL A 33 -1.74 3.02 -0.96
N ALA A 34 -2.96 3.51 -0.82
CA ALA A 34 -3.82 3.29 0.32
C ALA A 34 -4.82 2.17 -0.03
N HIS A 35 -4.55 0.96 0.46
CA HIS A 35 -5.23 -0.27 0.06
C HIS A 35 -6.73 -0.27 0.36
N GLY A 36 -7.12 0.18 1.55
CA GLY A 36 -8.52 0.24 1.98
C GLY A 36 -9.01 1.64 2.29
N ALA A 37 -10.33 1.80 2.43
CA ALA A 37 -10.98 3.06 2.79
C ALA A 37 -10.50 3.67 4.13
N ARG A 38 -9.95 2.84 5.02
CA ARG A 38 -9.40 3.27 6.31
C ARG A 38 -8.00 3.88 6.18
N ASP A 39 -7.34 3.64 5.05
CA ASP A 39 -5.96 4.02 4.81
C ASP A 39 -5.84 5.42 4.18
N TYR A 40 -6.93 6.17 4.03
CA TYR A 40 -6.87 7.55 3.55
C TYR A 40 -8.02 8.42 4.07
N TYR A 41 -7.84 9.73 3.97
CA TYR A 41 -8.85 10.69 4.39
C TYR A 41 -10.02 10.78 3.39
N ASN A 42 -11.25 10.92 3.89
CA ASN A 42 -12.48 11.05 3.09
C ASN A 42 -12.66 10.03 1.94
N PRO A 43 -12.82 8.73 2.23
CA PRO A 43 -12.96 7.69 1.21
C PRO A 43 -14.26 7.76 0.40
N HIS A 44 -15.28 8.43 0.93
CA HIS A 44 -16.58 8.59 0.27
C HIS A 44 -16.60 9.72 -0.75
N GLU A 45 -15.59 10.58 -0.75
CA GLU A 45 -15.51 11.71 -1.66
C GLU A 45 -15.08 11.22 -3.06
N PRO A 46 -15.87 11.48 -4.13
CA PRO A 46 -15.58 10.94 -5.48
C PRO A 46 -14.23 11.35 -6.06
N ARG A 47 -13.77 12.56 -5.76
CA ARG A 47 -12.48 13.11 -6.22
C ARG A 47 -11.28 12.41 -5.56
N THR A 48 -11.43 11.85 -4.35
CA THR A 48 -10.35 11.07 -3.71
C THR A 48 -10.04 9.80 -4.49
N LYS A 49 -11.05 9.12 -5.04
CA LYS A 49 -10.86 7.91 -5.87
C LYS A 49 -10.18 8.18 -7.22
N LYS A 50 -9.98 9.45 -7.58
CA LYS A 50 -9.27 9.88 -8.81
C LYS A 50 -7.84 10.35 -8.52
N GLN A 51 -7.45 10.43 -7.24
CA GLN A 51 -6.10 10.81 -6.85
C GLN A 51 -5.16 9.60 -6.93
N ALA A 52 -3.91 9.86 -7.29
CA ALA A 52 -2.87 8.83 -7.29
C ALA A 52 -2.70 8.24 -5.89
N GLY A 53 -2.60 6.91 -5.82
CA GLY A 53 -2.51 6.16 -4.58
C GLY A 53 -3.86 5.79 -3.95
N THR A 54 -4.98 6.30 -4.46
CA THR A 54 -6.33 5.98 -3.98
C THR A 54 -7.26 5.55 -5.11
N THR A 55 -6.73 5.30 -6.31
CA THR A 55 -7.54 4.81 -7.43
C THR A 55 -7.95 3.34 -7.21
N PRO A 56 -9.15 2.94 -7.66
CA PRO A 56 -9.59 1.55 -7.58
C PRO A 56 -8.62 0.57 -8.26
N GLN A 57 -7.97 0.99 -9.35
CA GLN A 57 -7.02 0.19 -10.11
C GLN A 57 -5.75 -0.09 -9.29
N GLU A 58 -5.22 0.92 -8.59
CA GLU A 58 -4.05 0.76 -7.74
C GLU A 58 -4.38 -0.10 -6.51
N GLN A 59 -5.54 0.11 -5.90
CA GLN A 59 -6.02 -0.72 -4.77
C GLN A 59 -6.19 -2.18 -5.18
N ALA A 60 -6.80 -2.43 -6.34
CA ALA A 60 -6.97 -3.78 -6.86
C ALA A 60 -5.62 -4.44 -7.18
N SER A 61 -4.74 -3.74 -7.91
CA SER A 61 -3.43 -4.27 -8.29
C SER A 61 -2.56 -4.57 -7.07
N PHE A 62 -2.63 -3.75 -6.04
CA PHE A 62 -1.94 -4.04 -4.79
C PHE A 62 -2.42 -5.33 -4.12
N GLY A 63 -3.74 -5.52 -4.02
CA GLY A 63 -4.32 -6.72 -3.42
C GLY A 63 -4.04 -7.98 -4.23
N THR A 64 -4.19 -7.92 -5.56
CA THR A 64 -4.07 -9.10 -6.43
C THR A 64 -2.63 -9.38 -6.85
N THR A 65 -1.89 -8.38 -7.32
CA THR A 65 -0.53 -8.55 -7.86
C THR A 65 0.49 -8.71 -6.75
N LEU A 66 0.42 -7.89 -5.69
CA LEU A 66 1.41 -7.92 -4.61
C LEU A 66 1.01 -8.86 -3.48
N LEU A 67 -0.12 -8.61 -2.78
CA LEU A 67 -0.48 -9.41 -1.61
C LEU A 67 -0.76 -10.87 -1.98
N GLN A 68 -1.65 -11.11 -2.93
CA GLN A 68 -1.96 -12.48 -3.38
C GLN A 68 -0.83 -13.06 -4.25
N GLY A 69 -0.41 -12.33 -5.28
CA GLY A 69 0.58 -12.80 -6.26
C GLY A 69 1.98 -13.10 -5.72
N CYS A 70 2.36 -12.51 -4.57
CA CYS A 70 3.62 -12.81 -3.90
C CYS A 70 3.45 -13.51 -2.54
N THR A 71 2.23 -13.86 -2.14
CA THR A 71 1.90 -14.47 -0.83
C THR A 71 2.44 -13.62 0.32
N LEU A 72 1.93 -12.40 0.38
CA LEU A 72 2.51 -11.27 1.05
C LEU A 72 1.42 -10.70 1.98
N VAL A 73 1.73 -10.52 3.28
CA VAL A 73 0.78 -10.05 4.30
C VAL A 73 1.03 -8.60 4.71
N ASP A 74 0.02 -7.73 4.57
CA ASP A 74 0.02 -6.39 5.16
C ASP A 74 0.09 -6.49 6.69
N THR A 75 1.29 -6.37 7.24
CA THR A 75 1.54 -6.59 8.67
C THR A 75 0.83 -5.57 9.56
N PHE A 76 0.67 -4.33 9.09
CA PHE A 76 0.01 -3.29 9.85
C PHE A 76 -1.51 -3.54 9.95
N ARG A 77 -2.15 -3.96 8.87
CA ARG A 77 -3.57 -4.34 8.89
C ARG A 77 -3.83 -5.68 9.55
N ALA A 78 -2.88 -6.61 9.51
CA ALA A 78 -2.96 -7.84 10.30
C ALA A 78 -2.99 -7.55 11.81
N GLN A 79 -2.14 -6.63 12.30
CA GLN A 79 -2.09 -6.28 13.73
C GLN A 79 -3.19 -5.31 14.17
N TYR A 80 -3.57 -4.37 13.29
CA TYR A 80 -4.50 -3.29 13.62
C TYR A 80 -5.64 -3.20 12.59
N PRO A 81 -6.54 -4.18 12.48
CA PRO A 81 -7.50 -4.29 11.37
C PRO A 81 -8.49 -3.11 11.28
N THR A 82 -8.80 -2.47 12.41
CA THR A 82 -9.81 -1.39 12.48
C THR A 82 -9.20 0.01 12.64
N THR A 83 -7.89 0.11 12.90
CA THR A 83 -7.25 1.38 13.26
C THR A 83 -7.12 2.30 12.05
N ARG A 84 -7.62 3.53 12.18
CA ARG A 84 -7.44 4.58 11.18
C ARG A 84 -6.21 5.43 11.51
N THR A 85 -5.16 5.32 10.71
CA THR A 85 -3.94 6.12 10.84
C THR A 85 -3.32 6.35 9.47
N PHE A 86 -2.43 7.34 9.36
CA PHE A 86 -1.82 7.79 8.10
C PHE A 86 -0.32 8.00 8.31
N SER A 87 0.47 7.77 7.25
CA SER A 87 1.94 7.90 7.27
C SER A 87 2.46 9.00 6.34
N TYR A 88 1.60 9.55 5.48
CA TYR A 88 1.87 10.67 4.60
C TYR A 88 0.81 11.76 4.80
N PHE A 89 1.23 13.02 4.75
CA PHE A 89 0.36 14.18 4.82
C PHE A 89 0.77 15.17 3.73
N GLY A 90 -0.20 15.62 2.93
CA GLY A 90 0.03 16.60 1.88
C GLY A 90 0.67 17.89 2.42
N SER A 91 1.50 18.54 1.61
CA SER A 91 2.18 19.79 1.98
C SER A 91 1.50 21.04 1.42
N ARG A 92 0.33 20.91 0.76
CA ARG A 92 -0.38 22.07 0.23
C ARG A 92 -0.86 22.92 1.42
N LEU A 93 -0.52 24.21 1.37
CA LEU A 93 -0.80 25.30 2.33
C LEU A 93 -1.65 24.89 3.56
N GLY A 94 -0.99 24.61 4.69
CA GLY A 94 -1.64 24.41 6.00
C GLY A 94 -2.03 22.98 6.36
N GLU A 95 -1.70 21.98 5.53
CA GLU A 95 -2.06 20.57 5.77
C GLU A 95 -1.15 19.84 6.77
N ARG A 96 0.14 20.22 6.90
CA ARG A 96 1.06 19.62 7.89
C ARG A 96 0.62 19.78 9.35
N GLY A 97 -0.27 20.74 9.64
CA GLY A 97 -0.88 20.94 10.98
C GLY A 97 -2.31 20.42 11.12
N ARG A 98 -2.94 19.98 10.02
CA ARG A 98 -4.32 19.48 10.02
C ARG A 98 -4.29 17.95 9.99
N LYS A 99 -4.86 17.31 11.03
CA LYS A 99 -5.10 15.84 11.10
C LYS A 99 -6.05 15.30 10.02
N ARG A 100 -6.35 16.08 8.97
CA ARG A 100 -7.50 15.92 8.07
C ARG A 100 -7.12 15.78 6.58
N THR A 101 -5.87 15.51 6.21
CA THR A 101 -5.47 15.32 4.79
C THR A 101 -4.42 14.21 4.59
N GLY A 102 -4.38 13.24 5.51
CA GLY A 102 -3.42 12.16 5.47
C GLY A 102 -3.80 11.02 4.51
N HIS A 103 -2.78 10.42 3.90
CA HIS A 103 -2.84 9.12 3.23
C HIS A 103 -1.90 8.16 3.99
N ALA A 104 -2.34 6.95 4.29
CA ALA A 104 -1.46 5.89 4.75
C ALA A 104 -0.77 5.33 3.53
N ILE A 105 0.51 5.66 3.44
CA ILE A 105 1.42 5.21 2.42
C ILE A 105 2.63 4.67 3.15
N ARG A 106 2.50 3.45 3.68
CA ARG A 106 3.61 2.63 4.15
C ARG A 106 3.06 1.25 4.42
N LEU A 107 3.69 0.29 3.80
CA LEU A 107 3.33 -1.10 3.93
C LEU A 107 4.60 -1.88 4.20
N CYS A 108 4.59 -2.62 5.30
CA CYS A 108 5.52 -3.71 5.51
C CYS A 108 4.77 -4.99 5.14
N VAL A 109 5.23 -5.66 4.09
CA VAL A 109 4.69 -6.94 3.67
C VAL A 109 5.68 -8.04 3.94
N ALA A 110 5.28 -9.01 4.76
CA ALA A 110 6.09 -10.19 5.02
C ALA A 110 5.49 -11.40 4.28
N ALA A 111 6.34 -12.14 3.57
CA ALA A 111 6.06 -13.54 3.25
C ALA A 111 6.60 -14.41 4.40
N PRO A 112 5.89 -15.48 4.81
CA PRO A 112 6.46 -16.50 5.69
C PRO A 112 7.70 -17.16 5.07
#